data_AF-A0A8J4NZI1-F1
#
_entry.id   AF-A0A8J4NZI1-F1
#
_cell.length_a   1.000
_cell.length_b   1.000
_cell.length_c   1.000
_cell.angle_alpha   90.00
_cell.angle_beta   90.00
_cell.angle_gamma   90.00
#
_symmetry.space_group_name_H-M   'P 1'
#
loop_
_entity.id
_entity.type
_entity.pdbx_description
1 polymer ?
#
loop_
_entity_poly.entity_id
_entity_poly.type
_entity_poly.pdbx_seq_one_letter_code
_entity_poly.pdbx_strand_id
1 'polypeptide(L)'
;RLPQALIIGVKKGGTRALLEAIRAHPDVRAVGTEPHFFDRNYEKGLEWYRNVMPKTLDGQITMEKTPSYFVTNEAPRRIHSMAKDTKLIVVVRNPVTRAISDYTQTLSKKPEIPTFEVLAFKNRTLGLIDASWSAIRIGIYALHLENWLQYFPLSQILFVSGERLITDPAGEMAKVQDFLGLKRIVTEKHFYFNKTKGFPCLKKPEDSSAPRCLGKSKGRTHPKIDPDVIHRLRKFYKPFNVMFYQMTGQDFQWEQEESDK
;
A
#
# COMPACT_ATOMS: atom_id res chain seq x y z
N ARG A 1 7.58 7.63 -21.70
CA ARG A 1 6.30 6.89 -21.90
C ARG A 1 5.44 7.11 -20.66
N LEU A 2 4.12 6.97 -20.74
CA LEU A 2 3.25 6.95 -19.56
C LEU A 2 3.35 5.59 -18.86
N PRO A 3 3.04 5.49 -17.55
CA PRO A 3 3.18 4.24 -16.82
C PRO A 3 2.06 3.24 -17.18
N GLN A 4 2.43 1.98 -17.39
CA GLN A 4 1.49 0.90 -17.68
C GLN A 4 0.91 0.26 -16.40
N ALA A 5 1.60 0.43 -15.26
CA ALA A 5 1.13 -0.07 -13.97
C ALA A 5 1.38 0.91 -12.82
N LEU A 6 0.42 1.04 -11.91
CA LEU A 6 0.46 1.98 -10.79
C LEU A 6 0.27 1.27 -9.44
N ILE A 7 1.11 1.60 -8.45
CA ILE A 7 0.85 1.22 -7.06
C ILE A 7 0.05 2.36 -6.40
N ILE A 8 -1.27 2.20 -6.39
CA ILE A 8 -2.23 3.26 -6.02
C ILE A 8 -2.50 3.34 -4.51
N GLY A 9 -2.09 2.32 -3.74
CA GLY A 9 -2.43 2.25 -2.33
C GLY A 9 -1.91 1.00 -1.60
N VAL A 10 -2.22 0.84 -0.31
CA VAL A 10 -2.78 1.90 0.55
C VAL A 10 -1.68 2.61 1.35
N LYS A 11 -1.98 3.81 1.84
CA LYS A 11 -1.10 4.52 2.77
C LYS A 11 -0.80 3.60 3.98
N LYS A 12 0.48 3.36 4.22
CA LYS A 12 1.03 2.46 5.27
C LYS A 12 0.87 0.95 5.03
N GLY A 13 0.39 0.52 3.85
CA GLY A 13 0.25 -0.90 3.52
C GLY A 13 1.57 -1.61 3.21
N GLY A 14 2.59 -0.89 2.72
CA GLY A 14 3.86 -1.50 2.29
C GLY A 14 4.34 -1.05 0.91
N THR A 15 3.66 -0.08 0.29
CA THR A 15 3.92 0.38 -1.09
C THR A 15 5.38 0.70 -1.42
N ARG A 16 6.17 1.25 -0.48
CA ARG A 16 7.61 1.46 -0.71
C ARG A 16 8.37 0.14 -0.77
N ALA A 17 8.09 -0.81 0.12
CA ALA A 17 8.75 -2.11 0.10
C ALA A 17 8.48 -2.83 -1.22
N LEU A 18 7.22 -2.82 -1.67
CA LEU A 18 6.83 -3.40 -2.96
C LEU A 18 7.56 -2.74 -4.13
N LEU A 19 7.57 -1.39 -4.18
CA LEU A 19 8.22 -0.67 -5.28
C LEU A 19 9.74 -0.96 -5.32
N GLU A 20 10.42 -0.96 -4.18
CA GLU A 20 11.87 -1.28 -4.16
C GLU A 20 12.12 -2.74 -4.56
N ALA A 21 11.25 -3.67 -4.17
CA ALA A 21 11.39 -5.08 -4.52
C ALA A 21 11.21 -5.33 -6.01
N ILE A 22 10.17 -4.76 -6.64
CA ILE A 22 9.92 -4.96 -8.08
C ILE A 22 10.97 -4.27 -8.96
N ARG A 23 11.62 -3.19 -8.48
CA ARG A 23 12.74 -2.54 -9.17
C ARG A 23 14.00 -3.40 -9.29
N ALA A 24 14.08 -4.52 -8.57
CA ALA A 24 15.14 -5.51 -8.80
C ALA A 24 14.94 -6.29 -10.12
N HIS A 25 13.76 -6.20 -10.74
CA HIS A 25 13.49 -6.82 -12.04
C HIS A 25 14.08 -5.96 -13.19
N PRO A 26 14.84 -6.52 -14.13
CA PRO A 26 15.49 -5.76 -15.21
C PRO A 26 14.50 -5.04 -16.14
N ASP A 27 13.30 -5.60 -16.31
CA ASP A 27 12.24 -5.02 -17.14
C ASP A 27 11.32 -4.04 -16.40
N VAL A 28 11.70 -3.56 -15.22
CA VAL A 28 10.89 -2.60 -14.47
C VAL A 28 11.68 -1.34 -14.21
N ARG A 29 11.08 -0.20 -14.58
CA ARG A 29 11.62 1.13 -14.30
C ARG A 29 10.56 1.94 -13.62
N ALA A 30 10.91 2.58 -12.51
CA ALA A 30 9.93 3.32 -11.73
C ALA A 30 10.41 4.68 -11.24
N VAL A 31 9.45 5.60 -11.09
CA VAL A 31 9.69 6.90 -10.47
C VAL A 31 10.12 6.69 -9.01
N GLY A 32 11.20 7.35 -8.60
CA GLY A 32 11.74 7.22 -7.24
C GLY A 32 10.86 7.87 -6.17
N THR A 33 10.27 9.02 -6.49
CA THR A 33 9.36 9.80 -5.64
C THR A 33 7.90 9.47 -5.89
N GLU A 34 6.99 9.98 -5.06
CA GLU A 34 5.53 9.84 -5.25
C GLU A 34 5.07 11.05 -6.09
N PRO A 35 4.65 10.88 -7.37
CA PRO A 35 4.32 12.00 -8.25
C PRO A 35 3.14 12.85 -7.80
N HIS A 36 2.17 12.25 -7.11
CA HIS A 36 0.92 12.93 -6.73
C HIS A 36 0.23 13.62 -7.92
N PHE A 37 0.22 12.96 -9.08
CA PHE A 37 -0.39 13.51 -10.29
C PHE A 37 -1.92 13.44 -10.22
N PHE A 38 -2.49 12.26 -9.97
CA PHE A 38 -3.95 12.08 -10.02
C PHE A 38 -4.71 12.61 -8.81
N ASP A 39 -4.01 13.10 -7.77
CA ASP A 39 -4.59 13.73 -6.58
C ASP A 39 -4.24 15.23 -6.45
N ARG A 40 -2.99 15.65 -6.60
CA ARG A 40 -2.56 17.04 -6.30
C ARG A 40 -2.11 17.85 -7.51
N ASN A 41 -1.51 17.20 -8.50
CA ASN A 41 -0.81 17.85 -9.60
C ASN A 41 -1.51 17.66 -10.95
N TYR A 42 -2.79 17.29 -10.97
CA TYR A 42 -3.50 16.89 -12.19
C TYR A 42 -3.54 18.02 -13.23
N GLU A 43 -3.71 19.27 -12.77
CA GLU A 43 -3.75 20.47 -13.62
C GLU A 43 -2.41 20.76 -14.35
N LYS A 44 -1.30 20.11 -13.97
CA LYS A 44 -0.03 20.22 -14.70
C LYS A 44 -0.04 19.49 -16.04
N GLY A 45 -1.07 18.69 -16.31
CA GLY A 45 -1.27 17.99 -17.58
C GLY A 45 -0.42 16.73 -17.74
N LEU A 46 -0.80 15.90 -18.71
CA LEU A 46 -0.15 14.61 -18.98
C LEU A 46 1.30 14.74 -19.47
N GLU A 47 1.66 15.87 -20.08
CA GLU A 47 3.04 16.09 -20.53
C GLU A 47 3.99 16.28 -19.33
N TRP A 48 3.57 17.04 -18.30
CA TRP A 48 4.30 17.09 -17.05
C TRP A 48 4.42 15.70 -16.42
N TYR A 49 3.33 14.92 -16.39
CA TYR A 49 3.34 13.58 -15.83
C TYR A 49 4.26 12.62 -16.60
N ARG A 50 4.31 12.73 -17.92
CA ARG A 50 5.24 11.98 -18.76
C ARG A 50 6.70 12.34 -18.46
N ASN A 51 6.99 13.62 -18.22
CA ASN A 51 8.35 14.10 -17.96
C ASN A 51 8.92 13.67 -16.60
N VAL A 52 8.07 13.28 -15.64
CA VAL A 52 8.57 12.68 -14.39
C VAL A 52 8.91 11.19 -14.52
N MET A 53 8.50 10.53 -15.62
CA MET A 53 8.75 9.10 -15.83
C MET A 53 10.20 8.85 -16.23
N PRO A 54 10.82 7.75 -15.76
CA PRO A 54 12.14 7.36 -16.23
C PRO A 54 12.10 7.00 -17.72
N LYS A 55 13.23 7.21 -18.42
CA LYS A 55 13.42 6.63 -19.75
C LYS A 55 13.44 5.10 -19.62
N THR A 56 12.80 4.44 -20.59
CA THR A 56 12.65 2.99 -20.66
C THR A 56 12.99 2.48 -22.05
N LEU A 57 13.50 1.26 -22.10
CA LEU A 57 13.70 0.50 -23.33
C LEU A 57 12.41 -0.25 -23.70
N ASP A 58 12.38 -0.79 -24.91
CA ASP A 58 11.31 -1.69 -25.33
C ASP A 58 11.28 -2.96 -24.47
N GLY A 59 10.07 -3.42 -24.13
CA GLY A 59 9.85 -4.52 -23.19
C GLY A 59 9.80 -4.09 -21.72
N GLN A 60 10.33 -2.92 -21.34
CA GLN A 60 10.29 -2.48 -19.95
C GLN A 60 8.95 -1.83 -19.56
N ILE A 61 8.48 -2.15 -18.36
CA ILE A 61 7.31 -1.56 -17.73
C ILE A 61 7.72 -0.30 -16.96
N THR A 62 7.00 0.78 -17.21
CA THR A 62 7.12 2.04 -16.47
C THR A 62 6.10 2.06 -15.34
N MET A 63 6.53 2.33 -14.12
CA MET A 63 5.67 2.36 -12.93
C MET A 63 5.86 3.61 -12.08
N GLU A 64 4.86 3.93 -11.27
CA GLU A 64 5.00 4.82 -10.12
C GLU A 64 4.18 4.32 -8.93
N LYS A 65 4.38 4.96 -7.78
CA LYS A 65 3.53 4.73 -6.61
C LYS A 65 3.07 6.06 -6.03
N THR A 66 1.78 6.14 -5.73
CA THR A 66 1.21 7.24 -4.95
C THR A 66 0.08 6.68 -4.06
N PRO A 67 0.35 6.41 -2.77
CA PRO A 67 -0.59 5.67 -1.93
C PRO A 67 -1.91 6.39 -1.62
N SER A 68 -2.00 7.70 -1.86
CA SER A 68 -3.22 8.49 -1.69
C SER A 68 -4.21 8.32 -2.82
N TYR A 69 -3.81 7.80 -3.99
CA TYR A 69 -4.73 7.60 -5.10
C TYR A 69 -5.89 6.71 -4.72
N PHE A 70 -5.64 5.62 -3.98
CA PHE A 70 -6.68 4.67 -3.60
C PHE A 70 -7.90 5.31 -2.91
N VAL A 71 -7.69 6.42 -2.19
CA VAL A 71 -8.75 7.14 -1.47
C VAL A 71 -9.11 8.49 -2.09
N THR A 72 -8.57 8.81 -3.27
CA THR A 72 -8.88 10.03 -4.00
C THR A 72 -10.06 9.76 -4.93
N ASN A 73 -11.17 10.45 -4.72
CA ASN A 73 -12.43 10.18 -5.42
C ASN A 73 -12.30 10.27 -6.95
N GLU A 74 -11.55 11.26 -7.45
CA GLU A 74 -11.38 11.50 -8.89
C GLU A 74 -10.31 10.61 -9.54
N ALA A 75 -9.45 9.96 -8.75
CA ALA A 75 -8.31 9.22 -9.29
C ALA A 75 -8.70 8.07 -10.23
N PRO A 76 -9.72 7.21 -9.93
CA PRO A 76 -10.13 6.15 -10.84
C PRO A 76 -10.50 6.70 -12.23
N ARG A 77 -11.37 7.71 -12.27
CA ARG A 77 -11.78 8.37 -13.52
C ARG A 77 -10.59 8.94 -14.28
N ARG A 78 -9.72 9.69 -13.59
CA ARG A 78 -8.57 10.36 -14.21
C ARG A 78 -7.55 9.36 -14.78
N ILE A 79 -7.28 8.25 -14.08
CA ILE A 79 -6.38 7.20 -14.55
C ILE A 79 -7.01 6.46 -15.74
N HIS A 80 -8.30 6.13 -15.66
CA HIS A 80 -9.01 5.48 -16.75
C HIS A 80 -9.07 6.36 -18.02
N SER A 81 -9.21 7.68 -17.87
CA SER A 81 -9.12 8.64 -18.97
C SER A 81 -7.73 8.73 -19.58
N MET A 82 -6.66 8.45 -18.81
CA MET A 82 -5.29 8.40 -19.35
C MET A 82 -5.09 7.13 -20.20
N ALA A 83 -5.40 5.97 -19.64
CA ALA A 83 -5.24 4.67 -20.29
C ALA A 83 -6.14 3.63 -19.61
N LYS A 84 -7.09 3.07 -20.37
CA LYS A 84 -8.11 2.15 -19.85
C LYS A 84 -7.53 0.79 -19.44
N ASP A 85 -6.41 0.40 -20.04
CA ASP A 85 -5.68 -0.85 -19.83
C ASP A 85 -4.64 -0.77 -18.69
N THR A 86 -4.56 0.38 -17.98
CA THR A 86 -3.65 0.54 -16.84
C THR A 86 -3.87 -0.57 -15.80
N LYS A 87 -2.78 -1.23 -15.37
CA LYS A 87 -2.82 -2.20 -14.28
C LYS A 87 -2.63 -1.50 -12.93
N LEU A 88 -3.40 -1.90 -11.93
CA LEU A 88 -3.43 -1.28 -10.61
C LEU A 88 -2.98 -2.27 -9.55
N ILE A 89 -2.15 -1.83 -8.62
CA ILE A 89 -1.70 -2.63 -7.49
C ILE A 89 -2.05 -1.92 -6.19
N VAL A 90 -2.68 -2.66 -5.28
CA VAL A 90 -3.06 -2.20 -3.93
C VAL A 90 -2.37 -3.10 -2.90
N VAL A 91 -1.41 -2.55 -2.17
CA VAL A 91 -0.80 -3.22 -1.01
C VAL A 91 -1.66 -2.95 0.20
N VAL A 92 -2.47 -3.93 0.59
CA VAL A 92 -3.35 -3.87 1.76
C VAL A 92 -2.65 -4.37 3.01
N ARG A 93 -3.21 -4.07 4.18
CA ARG A 93 -2.70 -4.45 5.51
C ARG A 93 -3.87 -4.52 6.46
N ASN A 94 -3.78 -5.26 7.55
CA ASN A 94 -4.76 -5.23 8.63
C ASN A 94 -5.11 -3.77 8.98
N PRO A 95 -6.38 -3.35 8.81
CA PRO A 95 -6.76 -1.94 8.88
C PRO A 95 -6.49 -1.32 10.25
N VAL A 96 -6.50 -2.11 11.32
CA VAL A 96 -6.14 -1.66 12.68
C VAL A 96 -4.65 -1.31 12.74
N THR A 97 -3.78 -2.25 12.36
CA THR A 97 -2.33 -2.01 12.42
C THR A 97 -1.89 -0.94 11.40
N ARG A 98 -2.61 -0.81 10.29
CA ARG A 98 -2.44 0.28 9.31
C ARG A 98 -2.80 1.65 9.92
N ALA A 99 -3.93 1.76 10.62
CA ALA A 99 -4.36 2.99 11.30
C ALA A 99 -3.32 3.44 12.34
N ILE A 100 -2.85 2.51 13.18
CA ILE A 100 -1.79 2.79 14.18
C ILE A 100 -0.50 3.24 13.51
N SER A 101 -0.13 2.62 12.38
CA SER A 101 1.06 3.01 11.63
C SER A 101 0.94 4.42 11.02
N ASP A 102 -0.26 4.80 10.62
CA ASP A 102 -0.58 6.13 10.09
C ASP A 102 -0.46 7.20 11.17
N TYR A 103 -1.10 6.95 12.32
CA TYR A 103 -0.96 7.76 13.52
C TYR A 103 0.50 7.91 13.94
N THR A 104 1.25 6.81 14.04
CA THR A 104 2.68 6.81 14.41
C THR A 104 3.52 7.69 13.48
N GLN A 105 3.23 7.69 12.17
CA GLN A 105 3.92 8.57 11.23
C GLN A 105 3.56 10.04 11.48
N THR A 106 2.30 10.34 11.78
CA THR A 106 1.84 11.69 12.09
C THR A 106 2.48 12.20 13.38
N LEU A 107 2.48 11.37 14.44
CA LEU A 107 3.13 11.64 15.72
C LEU A 107 4.62 11.96 15.56
N SER A 108 5.34 11.22 14.69
CA SER A 108 6.77 11.49 14.44
C SER A 108 7.06 12.84 13.76
N LYS A 109 6.03 13.49 13.19
CA LYS A 109 6.14 14.81 12.54
C LYS A 109 5.52 15.92 13.39
N LYS A 110 4.54 15.59 14.22
CA LYS A 110 3.76 16.47 15.08
C LYS A 110 3.60 15.79 16.44
N PRO A 111 4.59 15.92 17.35
CA PRO A 111 4.56 15.26 18.66
C PRO A 111 3.40 15.69 19.56
N GLU A 112 2.80 16.85 19.29
CA GLU A 112 1.75 17.49 20.08
C GLU A 112 0.32 17.00 19.78
N ILE A 113 0.14 16.03 18.89
CA ILE A 113 -1.20 15.50 18.57
C ILE A 113 -1.78 14.69 19.74
N PRO A 114 -3.12 14.64 19.90
CA PRO A 114 -3.77 13.79 20.90
C PRO A 114 -3.45 12.31 20.71
N THR A 115 -3.65 11.50 21.75
CA THR A 115 -3.39 10.05 21.67
C THR A 115 -4.27 9.37 20.63
N PHE A 116 -3.84 8.18 20.18
CA PHE A 116 -4.61 7.39 19.23
C PHE A 116 -6.03 7.09 19.74
N GLU A 117 -6.16 6.80 21.04
CA GLU A 117 -7.43 6.52 21.70
C GLU A 117 -8.37 7.72 21.70
N VAL A 118 -7.84 8.95 21.79
CA VAL A 118 -8.67 10.17 21.71
C VAL A 118 -9.15 10.38 20.28
N LEU A 119 -8.28 10.21 19.29
CA LEU A 119 -8.61 10.44 17.88
C LEU A 119 -9.49 9.35 17.26
N ALA A 120 -9.45 8.13 17.78
CA ALA A 120 -10.19 6.99 17.22
C ALA A 120 -11.70 7.05 17.48
N PHE A 121 -12.19 7.87 18.42
CA PHE A 121 -13.59 7.88 18.84
C PHE A 121 -14.19 9.29 18.74
N LYS A 122 -15.43 9.37 18.25
CA LYS A 122 -16.28 10.56 18.46
C LYS A 122 -16.80 10.61 19.89
N ASN A 123 -17.13 9.43 20.43
CA ASN A 123 -17.54 9.26 21.82
C ASN A 123 -17.06 7.90 22.33
N ARG A 124 -16.07 7.92 23.21
CA ARG A 124 -15.45 6.70 23.75
C ARG A 124 -16.40 5.90 24.64
N THR A 125 -17.17 6.58 25.48
CA THR A 125 -18.13 5.97 26.42
C THR A 125 -19.18 5.16 25.66
N LEU A 126 -19.71 5.72 24.57
CA LEU A 126 -20.68 5.05 23.70
C LEU A 126 -20.04 4.07 22.69
N GLY A 127 -18.71 4.02 22.61
CA GLY A 127 -17.98 3.21 21.64
C GLY A 127 -18.12 3.66 20.19
N LEU A 128 -18.48 4.91 19.94
CA LEU A 128 -18.65 5.47 18.61
C LEU A 128 -17.30 5.82 17.99
N ILE A 129 -16.83 4.97 17.08
CA ILE A 129 -15.59 5.18 16.29
C ILE A 129 -15.76 6.39 15.36
N ASP A 130 -14.71 7.22 15.29
CA ASP A 130 -14.67 8.33 14.33
C ASP A 130 -14.20 7.87 12.95
N ALA A 131 -15.15 7.41 12.13
CA ALA A 131 -14.90 7.05 10.74
C ALA A 131 -14.57 8.26 9.83
N SER A 132 -14.71 9.50 10.31
CA SER A 132 -14.28 10.70 9.57
C SER A 132 -12.78 10.97 9.70
N TRP A 133 -12.14 10.45 10.75
CA TRP A 133 -10.71 10.55 10.91
C TRP A 133 -10.00 9.74 9.81
N SER A 134 -9.08 10.40 9.09
CA SER A 134 -8.41 9.79 7.92
C SER A 134 -7.68 8.46 8.25
N ALA A 135 -7.13 8.32 9.46
CA ALA A 135 -6.49 7.07 9.88
C ALA A 135 -7.50 5.92 10.09
N ILE A 136 -8.79 6.20 10.25
CA ILE A 136 -9.83 5.17 10.23
C ILE A 136 -10.39 4.99 8.82
N ARG A 137 -10.77 6.10 8.17
CA ARG A 137 -11.43 6.11 6.85
C ARG A 137 -10.66 5.34 5.78
N ILE A 138 -9.32 5.46 5.74
CA ILE A 138 -8.48 4.78 4.73
C ILE A 138 -8.56 3.24 4.88
N GLY A 139 -8.80 2.72 6.09
CA GLY A 139 -8.88 1.29 6.36
C GLY A 139 -10.16 0.62 5.87
N ILE A 140 -11.16 1.40 5.45
CA ILE A 140 -12.45 0.88 4.97
C ILE A 140 -12.32 0.52 3.48
N TYR A 141 -11.51 -0.49 3.17
CA TYR A 141 -11.05 -0.79 1.81
C TYR A 141 -12.19 -1.10 0.82
N ALA A 142 -13.23 -1.80 1.27
CA ALA A 142 -14.39 -2.14 0.43
C ALA A 142 -15.03 -0.91 -0.21
N LEU A 143 -15.30 0.15 0.58
CA LEU A 143 -15.93 1.37 0.08
C LEU A 143 -15.06 2.12 -0.92
N HIS A 144 -13.74 2.12 -0.73
CA HIS A 144 -12.83 2.72 -1.72
C HIS A 144 -12.81 1.88 -2.99
N LEU A 145 -12.78 0.55 -2.87
CA LEU A 145 -12.77 -0.36 -4.00
C LEU A 145 -14.03 -0.21 -4.88
N GLU A 146 -15.21 0.03 -4.30
CA GLU A 146 -16.43 0.32 -5.07
C GLU A 146 -16.24 1.48 -6.06
N ASN A 147 -15.50 2.53 -5.67
CA ASN A 147 -15.19 3.65 -6.55
C ASN A 147 -14.24 3.24 -7.70
N TRP A 148 -13.27 2.36 -7.42
CA TRP A 148 -12.36 1.85 -8.46
C TRP A 148 -13.06 0.95 -9.46
N LEU A 149 -13.97 0.09 -8.99
CA LEU A 149 -14.69 -0.89 -9.82
C LEU A 149 -15.70 -0.25 -10.78
N GLN A 150 -16.06 1.02 -10.61
CA GLN A 150 -16.83 1.78 -11.59
C GLN A 150 -16.05 2.05 -12.90
N TYR A 151 -14.72 1.97 -12.86
CA TYR A 151 -13.84 2.33 -13.98
C TYR A 151 -12.92 1.20 -14.42
N PHE A 152 -12.53 0.30 -13.51
CA PHE A 152 -11.61 -0.79 -13.80
C PHE A 152 -12.23 -2.13 -13.45
N PRO A 153 -12.13 -3.14 -14.34
CA PRO A 153 -12.49 -4.50 -13.99
C PRO A 153 -11.55 -5.02 -12.90
N LEU A 154 -12.05 -5.90 -12.03
CA LEU A 154 -11.28 -6.48 -10.92
C LEU A 154 -10.00 -7.18 -11.43
N SER A 155 -10.01 -7.76 -12.64
CA SER A 155 -8.85 -8.40 -13.27
C SER A 155 -7.68 -7.44 -13.56
N GLN A 156 -7.92 -6.13 -13.57
CA GLN A 156 -6.88 -5.10 -13.68
C GLN A 156 -6.38 -4.58 -12.31
N ILE A 157 -6.84 -5.17 -11.20
CA ILE A 157 -6.45 -4.75 -9.85
C ILE A 157 -5.87 -5.95 -9.08
N LEU A 158 -4.59 -5.88 -8.75
CA LEU A 158 -3.93 -6.84 -7.87
C LEU A 158 -3.93 -6.34 -6.42
N PHE A 159 -4.36 -7.19 -5.51
CA PHE A 159 -4.26 -6.95 -4.07
C PHE A 159 -3.10 -7.75 -3.48
N VAL A 160 -2.12 -7.03 -2.93
CA VAL A 160 -0.91 -7.59 -2.32
C VAL A 160 -1.08 -7.56 -0.81
N SER A 161 -0.79 -8.67 -0.13
CA SER A 161 -0.83 -8.74 1.33
C SER A 161 0.43 -8.09 1.91
N GLY A 162 0.26 -7.01 2.67
CA GLY A 162 1.34 -6.34 3.37
C GLY A 162 1.97 -7.21 4.47
N GLU A 163 1.19 -8.07 5.10
CA GLU A 163 1.67 -9.07 6.06
C GLU A 163 2.58 -10.10 5.37
N ARG A 164 2.12 -10.69 4.26
CA ARG A 164 2.93 -11.63 3.49
C ARG A 164 4.13 -10.97 2.83
N LEU A 165 4.07 -9.70 2.45
CA LEU A 165 5.23 -8.97 1.95
C LEU A 165 6.36 -8.85 3.00
N ILE A 166 6.05 -9.04 4.28
CA ILE A 166 7.04 -9.08 5.37
C ILE A 166 7.53 -10.52 5.60
N THR A 167 6.60 -11.49 5.69
CA THR A 167 6.93 -12.88 6.07
C THR A 167 7.42 -13.73 4.90
N ASP A 168 6.91 -13.47 3.70
CA ASP A 168 7.19 -14.17 2.44
C ASP A 168 7.20 -13.17 1.25
N PRO A 169 8.20 -12.27 1.18
CA PRO A 169 8.28 -11.28 0.11
C PRO A 169 8.39 -11.91 -1.28
N ALA A 170 9.05 -13.07 -1.40
CA ALA A 170 9.23 -13.73 -2.68
C ALA A 170 7.92 -14.30 -3.23
N GLY A 171 7.08 -14.91 -2.38
CA GLY A 171 5.76 -15.39 -2.77
C GLY A 171 4.84 -14.27 -3.25
N GLU A 172 4.81 -13.11 -2.58
CA GLU A 172 4.04 -11.95 -3.07
C GLU A 172 4.64 -11.36 -4.35
N MET A 173 5.97 -11.34 -4.50
CA MET A 173 6.63 -10.89 -5.72
C MET A 173 6.35 -11.80 -6.92
N ALA A 174 6.16 -13.11 -6.73
CA ALA A 174 5.75 -14.00 -7.80
C ALA A 174 4.41 -13.56 -8.39
N LYS A 175 3.39 -13.32 -7.54
CA LYS A 175 2.07 -12.83 -7.96
C LYS A 175 2.14 -11.50 -8.70
N VAL A 176 2.97 -10.57 -8.20
CA VAL A 176 3.16 -9.24 -8.81
C VAL A 176 3.79 -9.36 -10.19
N GLN A 177 4.81 -10.21 -10.35
CA GLN A 177 5.46 -10.43 -11.65
C GLN A 177 4.48 -11.04 -12.66
N ASP A 178 3.72 -12.07 -12.27
CA ASP A 178 2.72 -12.68 -13.15
C ASP A 178 1.64 -11.69 -13.56
N PHE A 179 1.11 -10.94 -12.60
CA PHE A 179 0.09 -9.92 -12.85
C PHE A 179 0.59 -8.86 -13.83
N LEU A 180 1.87 -8.48 -13.77
CA LEU A 180 2.48 -7.54 -14.70
C LEU A 180 2.87 -8.18 -16.05
N GLY A 181 2.80 -9.51 -16.18
CA GLY A 181 3.26 -10.22 -17.38
C GLY A 181 4.78 -10.32 -17.48
N LEU A 182 5.48 -10.24 -16.34
CA LEU A 182 6.93 -10.31 -16.25
C LEU A 182 7.39 -11.74 -15.95
N LYS A 183 8.62 -12.07 -16.35
CA LYS A 183 9.28 -13.31 -15.91
C LYS A 183 9.49 -13.27 -14.39
N ARG A 184 9.33 -14.40 -13.71
CA ARG A 184 9.61 -14.51 -12.26
C ARG A 184 11.12 -14.52 -11.99
N ILE A 185 11.75 -13.35 -11.98
CA ILE A 185 13.18 -13.15 -11.69
C ILE A 185 13.40 -12.84 -10.21
N VAL A 186 12.58 -11.97 -9.62
CA VAL A 186 12.66 -11.59 -8.21
C VAL A 186 12.12 -12.74 -7.36
N THR A 187 13.03 -13.41 -6.66
CA THR A 187 12.83 -14.63 -5.87
C THR A 187 13.47 -14.49 -4.47
N GLU A 188 13.33 -15.49 -3.60
CA GLU A 188 13.97 -15.54 -2.26
C GLU A 188 15.47 -15.20 -2.26
N LYS A 189 16.18 -15.47 -3.36
CA LYS A 189 17.61 -15.11 -3.49
C LYS A 189 17.86 -13.61 -3.36
N HIS A 190 16.89 -12.77 -3.70
CA HIS A 190 16.99 -11.31 -3.67
C HIS A 190 16.78 -10.73 -2.27
N PHE A 191 16.24 -11.51 -1.33
CA PHE A 191 15.89 -11.07 0.00
C PHE A 191 16.80 -11.67 1.06
N TYR A 192 16.99 -10.92 2.16
CA TYR A 192 17.52 -11.44 3.42
C TYR A 192 16.77 -10.79 4.58
N PHE A 193 16.60 -11.51 5.68
CA PHE A 193 15.94 -10.96 6.87
C PHE A 193 16.95 -10.26 7.78
N ASN A 194 16.72 -8.99 8.09
CA ASN A 194 17.54 -8.26 9.05
C ASN A 194 16.91 -8.35 10.44
N LYS A 195 17.47 -9.19 11.32
CA LYS A 195 16.97 -9.42 12.69
C LYS A 195 16.87 -8.13 13.51
N THR A 196 17.86 -7.25 13.42
CA THR A 196 17.90 -5.97 14.13
C THR A 196 16.79 -5.03 13.67
N LYS A 197 16.50 -5.03 12.36
CA LYS A 197 15.43 -4.21 11.79
C LYS A 197 14.05 -4.84 12.01
N GLY A 198 13.97 -6.17 12.02
CA GLY A 198 12.72 -6.94 12.06
C GLY A 198 11.98 -7.00 10.71
N PHE A 199 12.66 -6.74 9.60
CA PHE A 199 12.05 -6.72 8.25
C PHE A 199 12.98 -7.34 7.20
N PRO A 200 12.41 -7.88 6.09
CA PRO A 200 13.19 -8.27 4.94
C PRO A 200 13.84 -7.06 4.25
N CYS A 201 15.03 -7.28 3.70
CA CYS A 201 15.86 -6.31 3.01
C CYS A 201 16.35 -6.90 1.68
N LEU A 202 16.79 -6.04 0.75
CA LEU A 202 17.28 -6.45 -0.57
C LEU A 202 18.77 -6.73 -0.52
N LYS A 203 19.21 -7.89 -1.01
CA LYS A 203 20.64 -8.23 -1.11
C LYS A 203 21.38 -7.41 -2.15
N LYS A 204 20.70 -7.09 -3.27
CA LYS A 204 21.21 -6.27 -4.37
C LYS A 204 20.08 -5.40 -4.91
N PRO A 205 19.93 -4.16 -4.42
CA PRO A 205 18.96 -3.22 -5.00
C PRO A 205 19.42 -2.78 -6.41
N GLU A 206 18.50 -2.19 -7.18
CA GLU A 206 18.73 -1.78 -8.58
C GLU A 206 19.95 -0.86 -8.77
N ASP A 207 20.24 -0.01 -7.78
CA ASP A 207 21.23 1.05 -7.81
C ASP A 207 22.50 0.75 -7.00
N SER A 208 22.65 -0.47 -6.44
CA SER A 208 23.83 -0.80 -5.64
C SER A 208 24.15 -2.29 -5.64
N SER A 209 25.44 -2.60 -5.60
CA SER A 209 25.96 -3.97 -5.38
C SER A 209 25.88 -4.43 -3.92
N ALA A 210 25.63 -3.51 -2.98
CA ALA A 210 25.59 -3.78 -1.56
C ALA A 210 24.14 -4.00 -1.03
N PRO A 211 23.95 -4.86 -0.02
CA PRO A 211 22.64 -5.06 0.60
C PRO A 211 22.06 -3.77 1.18
N ARG A 212 20.76 -3.55 0.97
CA ARG A 212 20.04 -2.36 1.46
C ARG A 212 18.73 -2.72 2.14
N CYS A 213 18.57 -2.26 3.37
CA CYS A 213 17.30 -2.20 4.06
C CYS A 213 16.58 -0.88 3.79
N LEU A 214 15.26 -0.86 3.92
CA LEU A 214 14.50 0.38 3.91
C LEU A 214 14.94 1.30 5.07
N GLY A 215 14.93 2.62 4.84
CA GLY A 215 15.39 3.61 5.82
C GLY A 215 14.59 3.64 7.13
N LYS A 216 15.07 4.42 8.11
CA LYS A 216 14.51 4.55 9.47
C LYS A 216 13.02 4.93 9.49
N SER A 217 12.52 5.59 8.46
CA SER A 217 11.12 5.96 8.31
C SER A 217 10.19 4.77 7.95
N LYS A 218 10.73 3.55 7.77
CA LYS A 218 9.99 2.33 7.44
C LYS A 218 10.23 1.28 8.52
N GLY A 219 9.15 0.78 9.12
CA GLY A 219 9.19 -0.09 10.30
C GLY A 219 9.38 0.68 11.62
N ARG A 220 8.62 1.78 11.82
CA ARG A 220 8.65 2.50 13.10
C ARG A 220 8.03 1.64 14.19
N THR A 221 8.59 1.68 15.39
CA THR A 221 7.94 1.15 16.59
C THR A 221 6.61 1.86 16.80
N HIS A 222 5.55 1.09 16.99
CA HIS A 222 4.23 1.63 17.26
C HIS A 222 4.07 1.90 18.77
N PRO A 223 3.35 2.96 19.17
CA PRO A 223 2.98 3.16 20.57
C PRO A 223 2.09 2.00 21.05
N LYS A 224 2.15 1.70 22.35
CA LYS A 224 1.23 0.75 22.97
C LYS A 224 -0.17 1.38 22.96
N ILE A 225 -1.12 0.70 22.33
CA ILE A 225 -2.52 1.11 22.28
C ILE A 225 -3.31 0.29 23.28
N ASP A 226 -4.30 0.92 23.91
CA ASP A 226 -5.26 0.26 24.79
C ASP A 226 -5.91 -0.98 24.11
N PRO A 227 -5.83 -2.18 24.70
CA PRO A 227 -6.44 -3.39 24.14
C PRO A 227 -7.94 -3.28 23.86
N ASP A 228 -8.72 -2.56 24.68
CA ASP A 228 -10.16 -2.34 24.43
C ASP A 228 -10.38 -1.54 23.15
N VAL A 229 -9.53 -0.53 22.90
CA VAL A 229 -9.57 0.27 21.66
C VAL A 229 -9.24 -0.60 20.44
N ILE A 230 -8.25 -1.49 20.54
CA ILE A 230 -7.93 -2.46 19.49
C ILE A 230 -9.13 -3.37 19.22
N HIS A 231 -9.75 -3.93 20.26
CA HIS A 231 -10.90 -4.81 20.13
C HIS A 231 -12.08 -4.10 19.45
N ARG A 232 -12.41 -2.87 19.87
CA ARG A 232 -13.48 -2.06 19.26
C ARG A 232 -13.20 -1.72 17.80
N LEU A 233 -11.95 -1.40 17.45
CA LEU A 233 -11.56 -1.16 16.06
C LEU A 233 -11.64 -2.41 15.19
N ARG A 234 -11.23 -3.58 15.70
CA ARG A 234 -11.43 -4.86 15.01
C ARG A 234 -12.91 -5.10 14.74
N LYS A 235 -13.75 -4.97 15.76
CA LYS A 235 -15.21 -5.10 15.62
C LYS A 235 -15.79 -4.12 14.59
N PHE A 236 -15.29 -2.88 14.57
CA PHE A 236 -15.68 -1.88 13.58
C PHE A 236 -15.30 -2.27 12.15
N TYR A 237 -14.07 -2.76 11.91
CA TYR A 237 -13.60 -3.11 10.57
C TYR A 237 -14.13 -4.45 10.06
N LYS A 238 -14.42 -5.42 10.94
CA LYS A 238 -14.85 -6.77 10.57
C LYS A 238 -15.90 -6.84 9.45
N PRO A 239 -17.04 -6.13 9.49
CA PRO A 239 -18.01 -6.19 8.39
C PRO A 239 -17.44 -5.68 7.06
N PHE A 240 -16.61 -4.63 7.08
CA PHE A 240 -15.94 -4.11 5.89
C PHE A 240 -14.84 -5.03 5.37
N ASN A 241 -14.14 -5.74 6.26
CA ASN A 241 -13.14 -6.73 5.89
C ASN A 241 -13.79 -7.91 5.18
N VAL A 242 -14.88 -8.46 5.74
CA VAL A 242 -15.65 -9.54 5.10
C VAL A 242 -16.14 -9.13 3.71
N MET A 243 -16.71 -7.92 3.59
CA MET A 243 -17.11 -7.37 2.30
C MET A 243 -15.94 -7.27 1.33
N PHE A 244 -14.79 -6.76 1.79
CA PHE A 244 -13.59 -6.65 0.96
C PHE A 244 -13.10 -8.02 0.49
N TYR A 245 -13.06 -9.04 1.35
CA TYR A 245 -12.65 -10.39 0.97
C TYR A 245 -13.56 -11.01 -0.07
N GLN A 246 -14.87 -10.79 0.04
CA GLN A 246 -15.84 -11.22 -0.95
C GLN A 246 -15.64 -10.51 -2.29
N MET A 247 -15.43 -9.18 -2.27
CA MET A 247 -15.18 -8.39 -3.47
C MET A 247 -13.89 -8.81 -4.20
N THR A 248 -12.83 -9.13 -3.45
CA THR A 248 -11.53 -9.51 -4.05
C THR A 248 -11.38 -11.00 -4.31
N GLY A 249 -12.28 -11.84 -3.79
CA GLY A 249 -12.13 -13.30 -3.80
C GLY A 249 -10.90 -13.79 -3.02
N GLN A 250 -10.43 -13.01 -2.04
CA GLN A 250 -9.20 -13.29 -1.28
C GLN A 250 -9.40 -12.96 0.20
N ASP A 251 -9.18 -13.95 1.07
CA ASP A 251 -9.13 -13.75 2.52
C ASP A 251 -7.70 -13.36 2.94
N PHE A 252 -7.56 -12.22 3.62
CA PHE A 252 -6.28 -11.72 4.15
C PHE A 252 -6.02 -12.12 5.60
N GLN A 253 -6.93 -12.88 6.22
CA GLN A 253 -6.80 -13.46 7.56
C GLN A 253 -6.58 -12.45 8.70
N TRP A 254 -7.01 -11.20 8.54
CA TRP A 254 -6.81 -10.15 9.55
C TRP A 254 -7.54 -10.39 10.88
N GLU A 255 -8.50 -11.32 10.90
CA GLU A 255 -9.26 -11.69 12.10
C GLU A 255 -8.65 -12.88 12.87
N GLN A 256 -7.66 -13.59 12.29
CA GLN A 256 -7.07 -14.80 12.89
C GLN A 256 -5.86 -14.53 13.80
N GLU A 257 -5.40 -13.27 13.92
CA GLU A 257 -4.26 -12.88 14.78
C GLU A 257 -4.52 -13.05 16.30
N GLU A 258 -5.55 -13.80 16.71
CA GLU A 258 -5.95 -14.02 18.10
C GLU A 258 -5.56 -15.40 18.67
N SER A 259 -5.05 -16.35 17.89
CA SER A 259 -4.79 -17.71 18.40
C SER A 259 -3.39 -17.97 18.97
N ASP A 260 -2.42 -17.07 18.82
CA ASP A 260 -1.02 -17.29 19.22
C ASP A 260 -0.51 -16.28 20.29
N LYS A 261 -1.30 -16.06 21.35
CA LYS A 261 -0.81 -15.46 22.60
C LYS A 261 -1.41 -16.09 23.84
#